data_AF-A0A518VCS6-F1
#
_entry.id   AF-A0A518VCS6-F1
#
_cell.length_a   1.000
_cell.length_b   1.000
_cell.length_c   1.000
_cell.angle_alpha   90.00
_cell.angle_beta   90.00
_cell.angle_gamma   90.00
#
_symmetry.space_group_name_H-M   'P 1'
#
loop_
_entity.id
_entity.type
_entity.pdbx_description
1 polymer ?
#
loop_
_entity_poly.entity_id
_entity_poly.type
_entity_poly.pdbx_seq_one_letter_code
_entity_poly.pdbx_strand_id
1 'polypeptide(L)'
;MSILLGQIVLDVAHLLLLAVGTWAIFYLVTFLKGKIKKEHALRAVQYVEQAFVHLKGSEKYNEAVTYFVASMARNKIKVTDEEVKGLIESTLCEWKDELNKQMK
;
A
#
# COMPACT_ATOMS: atom_id res chain seq x y z
N MET A 1 49.17 -19.20 1.25
CA MET A 1 48.55 -17.98 1.83
C MET A 1 47.65 -17.23 0.82
N SER A 2 48.07 -17.08 -0.44
CA SER A 2 47.33 -16.36 -1.50
C SER A 2 45.98 -16.99 -1.90
N ILE A 3 45.88 -18.31 -1.92
CA ILE A 3 44.66 -19.04 -2.34
C ILE A 3 43.53 -18.86 -1.32
N LEU A 4 43.85 -18.92 -0.02
CA LEU A 4 42.90 -18.68 1.07
C LEU A 4 42.38 -17.24 1.07
N LEU A 5 43.27 -16.27 0.83
CA LEU A 5 42.87 -14.86 0.70
C LEU A 5 41.92 -14.65 -0.50
N GLY A 6 42.19 -15.28 -1.64
CA GLY A 6 41.32 -15.22 -2.81
C GLY A 6 39.92 -15.80 -2.56
N GLN A 7 39.82 -16.92 -1.84
CA GLN A 7 38.54 -17.51 -1.45
C GLN A 7 37.74 -16.61 -0.51
N ILE A 8 38.39 -16.03 0.50
CA ILE A 8 37.73 -15.11 1.44
C ILE A 8 37.17 -13.89 0.70
N VAL A 9 37.91 -13.31 -0.25
CA VAL A 9 37.43 -12.17 -1.04
C VAL A 9 36.21 -12.55 -1.88
N LEU A 10 36.21 -13.74 -2.49
CA LEU A 10 35.08 -14.23 -3.29
C LEU A 10 33.83 -14.47 -2.43
N ASP A 11 33.99 -15.04 -1.24
CA ASP A 11 32.90 -15.27 -0.29
C ASP A 11 32.32 -13.96 0.24
N VAL A 12 33.17 -13.00 0.58
CA VAL A 12 32.73 -11.66 0.98
C VAL A 12 31.96 -10.97 -0.16
N ALA A 13 32.42 -11.09 -1.40
CA ALA A 13 31.71 -10.53 -2.55
C ALA A 13 30.32 -11.18 -2.75
N HIS A 14 30.20 -12.50 -2.59
CA HIS A 14 28.91 -13.20 -2.65
C HIS A 14 27.96 -12.76 -1.54
N LEU A 15 28.46 -12.64 -0.30
CA LEU A 15 27.66 -12.18 0.84
C LEU A 15 27.15 -10.76 0.64
N LEU A 16 27.99 -9.86 0.12
CA LEU A 16 27.57 -8.49 -0.21
C LEU A 16 26.48 -8.49 -1.28
N LEU A 17 26.63 -9.31 -2.33
CA LEU A 17 25.65 -9.40 -3.41
C LEU A 17 24.29 -9.91 -2.91
N LEU A 18 24.29 -10.93 -2.04
CA LEU A 18 23.08 -11.45 -1.39
C LEU A 18 22.43 -10.41 -0.47
N ALA A 19 23.23 -9.65 0.28
CA ALA A 19 22.72 -8.60 1.16
C ALA A 19 22.01 -7.49 0.37
N VAL A 20 22.63 -7.01 -0.70
CA VAL A 20 22.04 -6.00 -1.59
C VAL A 20 20.79 -6.53 -2.27
N GLY A 21 20.81 -7.76 -2.78
CA GLY A 21 19.65 -8.40 -3.40
C GLY A 21 18.47 -8.52 -2.44
N THR A 22 18.72 -8.97 -1.21
CA THR A 22 17.69 -9.08 -0.16
C THR A 22 17.08 -7.73 0.18
N TRP A 23 17.93 -6.70 0.33
CA TRP A 23 17.46 -5.35 0.60
C TRP A 23 16.62 -4.77 -0.54
N ALA A 24 17.04 -4.96 -1.80
CA ALA A 24 16.31 -4.51 -2.98
C ALA A 24 14.92 -5.18 -3.09
N ILE A 25 14.85 -6.50 -2.89
CA ILE A 25 13.58 -7.24 -2.88
C ILE A 25 12.69 -6.76 -1.75
N PHE A 26 13.24 -6.59 -0.54
CA PHE A 26 12.48 -6.10 0.62
C PHE A 26 11.87 -4.71 0.38
N TYR A 27 12.67 -3.79 -0.18
CA TYR A 27 12.22 -2.45 -0.52
C TYR A 27 11.11 -2.48 -1.58
N LEU A 28 11.28 -3.28 -2.64
CA LEU A 28 10.29 -3.43 -3.71
C LEU A 28 8.96 -3.98 -3.19
N VAL A 29 8.99 -5.02 -2.35
CA VAL A 29 7.78 -5.60 -1.76
C VAL A 29 7.06 -4.59 -0.87
N THR A 30 7.80 -3.82 -0.07
CA THR A 30 7.22 -2.79 0.81
C THR A 30 6.56 -1.69 -0.02
N PHE A 31 7.22 -1.24 -1.08
CA PHE A 31 6.68 -0.23 -2.01
C PHE A 31 5.40 -0.72 -2.72
N LEU A 32 5.41 -1.95 -3.25
CA LEU A 32 4.26 -2.54 -3.92
C LEU A 32 3.07 -2.72 -2.97
N LYS A 33 3.31 -3.19 -1.74
CA LYS A 33 2.26 -3.28 -0.71
C LYS A 33 1.61 -1.93 -0.48
N GLY A 34 2.40 -0.86 -0.31
CA GLY A 34 1.89 0.50 -0.13
C GLY A 34 0.99 0.96 -1.27
N LYS A 35 1.40 0.73 -2.53
CA LYS A 35 0.58 1.05 -3.72
C LYS A 35 -0.74 0.28 -3.74
N ILE A 36 -0.70 -1.02 -3.47
CA ILE A 36 -1.90 -1.87 -3.42
C ILE A 36 -2.86 -1.35 -2.34
N LYS A 37 -2.35 -1.01 -1.14
CA LYS A 37 -3.21 -0.45 -0.07
C LYS A 37 -3.93 0.82 -0.53
N LYS A 38 -3.22 1.75 -1.18
CA LYS A 38 -3.80 3.00 -1.71
C LYS A 38 -4.86 2.74 -2.79
N GLU A 39 -4.57 1.85 -3.73
CA GLU A 39 -5.50 1.55 -4.82
C GLU A 39 -6.79 0.90 -4.31
N HIS A 40 -6.69 0.01 -3.31
CA HIS A 40 -7.87 -0.56 -2.67
C HIS A 40 -8.69 0.48 -1.89
N ALA A 41 -8.04 1.47 -1.28
CA ALA A 41 -8.74 2.56 -0.60
C ALA A 41 -9.53 3.42 -1.60
N LEU A 42 -8.92 3.75 -2.73
CA LEU A 42 -9.61 4.45 -3.83
C LEU A 42 -10.82 3.67 -4.35
N ARG A 43 -10.66 2.38 -4.63
CA ARG A 43 -11.77 1.53 -5.09
C ARG A 43 -12.87 1.41 -4.04
N ALA A 44 -12.53 1.35 -2.75
CA ALA A 44 -13.52 1.30 -1.68
C ALA A 44 -14.36 2.58 -1.63
N VAL A 45 -13.72 3.76 -1.71
CA VAL A 45 -14.41 5.06 -1.75
C VAL A 45 -15.31 5.16 -2.98
N GLN A 46 -14.80 4.80 -4.17
CA GLN A 46 -15.58 4.83 -5.41
C GLN A 46 -16.77 3.87 -5.39
N TYR A 47 -16.56 2.64 -4.91
CA TYR A 47 -17.61 1.64 -4.78
C TYR A 47 -18.72 2.16 -3.88
N VAL A 48 -18.38 2.74 -2.73
CA VAL A 48 -19.39 3.24 -1.80
C VAL A 48 -20.13 4.44 -2.38
N GLU A 49 -19.44 5.34 -3.08
CA GLU A 49 -20.06 6.49 -3.71
C GLU A 49 -21.10 6.07 -4.76
N GLN A 50 -20.81 5.01 -5.52
CA GLN A 50 -21.72 4.46 -6.54
C GLN A 50 -22.83 3.57 -5.96
N ALA A 51 -22.51 2.68 -5.01
CA ALA A 51 -23.45 1.70 -4.47
C ALA A 51 -24.40 2.30 -3.43
N PHE A 52 -23.97 3.32 -2.69
CA PHE A 52 -24.71 3.89 -1.57
C PHE A 52 -25.07 5.36 -1.78
N VAL A 53 -25.65 5.68 -2.93
CA VAL A 53 -26.08 7.06 -3.28
C VAL A 53 -27.04 7.66 -2.24
N HIS A 54 -27.80 6.81 -1.54
CA HIS A 54 -28.78 7.22 -0.53
C HIS A 54 -28.20 7.47 0.86
N LEU A 55 -26.98 6.98 1.14
CA LEU A 55 -26.34 7.14 2.45
C LEU A 55 -25.63 8.49 2.55
N LYS A 56 -25.56 9.05 3.76
CA LYS A 56 -24.90 10.33 4.03
C LYS A 56 -23.49 10.13 4.59
N GLY A 57 -22.69 11.20 4.58
CA GLY A 57 -21.23 11.17 4.75
C GLY A 57 -20.67 10.20 5.81
N SER A 58 -21.20 10.18 7.03
CA SER A 58 -20.72 9.28 8.09
C SER A 58 -21.03 7.80 7.84
N GLU A 59 -22.20 7.51 7.27
CA GLU A 59 -22.64 6.14 6.95
C GLU A 59 -21.85 5.61 5.76
N LYS A 60 -21.68 6.43 4.70
CA LYS A 60 -20.80 6.11 3.57
C LYS A 60 -19.37 5.84 4.03
N TYR A 61 -18.83 6.68 4.89
CA TYR A 61 -17.48 6.48 5.41
C TYR A 61 -17.33 5.12 6.11
N ASN A 62 -18.30 4.73 6.94
CA ASN A 62 -18.25 3.44 7.65
C ASN A 62 -18.36 2.24 6.69
N GLU A 63 -19.18 2.34 5.65
CA GLU A 63 -19.25 1.32 4.59
C GLU A 63 -17.94 1.22 3.80
N ALA A 64 -17.26 2.35 3.56
CA ALA A 64 -15.99 2.37 2.85
C ALA A 64 -14.89 1.69 3.68
N VAL A 65 -14.86 1.93 4.98
CA VAL A 65 -14.00 1.22 5.94
C VAL A 65 -14.29 -0.28 5.90
N THR A 66 -15.55 -0.67 6.00
CA THR A 66 -15.97 -2.07 6.01
C THR A 66 -15.57 -2.79 4.72
N TYR A 67 -15.83 -2.17 3.56
CA TYR A 67 -15.47 -2.73 2.26
C TYR A 67 -13.95 -2.81 2.07
N PHE A 68 -13.20 -1.80 2.51
CA PHE A 68 -11.75 -1.78 2.44
C PHE A 68 -11.15 -2.91 3.28
N VAL A 69 -11.55 -3.04 4.54
CA VAL A 69 -11.06 -4.10 5.44
C VAL A 69 -11.38 -5.48 4.87
N ALA A 70 -12.60 -5.69 4.38
CA ALA A 70 -12.98 -6.95 3.72
C ALA A 70 -12.12 -7.25 2.48
N SER A 71 -11.81 -6.23 1.67
CA SER A 71 -10.95 -6.37 0.49
C SER A 71 -9.51 -6.70 0.87
N MET A 72 -8.97 -6.08 1.91
CA MET A 72 -7.61 -6.33 2.39
C MET A 72 -7.48 -7.73 3.00
N ALA A 73 -8.51 -8.17 3.74
CA ALA A 73 -8.61 -9.52 4.28
C ALA A 73 -8.60 -10.60 3.18
N ARG A 74 -9.37 -10.41 2.10
CA ARG A 74 -9.36 -11.31 0.92
C ARG A 74 -7.96 -11.46 0.31
N ASN A 75 -7.20 -10.37 0.28
CA ASN A 75 -5.85 -10.34 -0.27
C ASN A 75 -4.76 -10.74 0.74
N LYS A 76 -5.13 -11.22 1.94
CA LYS A 76 -4.22 -11.58 3.04
C LYS A 76 -3.29 -10.42 3.47
N ILE A 77 -3.72 -9.18 3.26
CA ILE A 77 -2.99 -7.98 3.67
C ILE A 77 -3.51 -7.55 5.04
N LYS A 78 -2.63 -7.54 6.04
CA LYS A 78 -2.95 -6.98 7.35
C LYS A 78 -2.95 -5.45 7.28
N VAL A 79 -3.98 -4.84 7.86
CA VAL A 79 -4.15 -3.40 8.01
C VAL A 79 -4.62 -3.10 9.42
N THR A 80 -4.12 -2.02 10.00
CA THR A 80 -4.59 -1.48 11.28
C THR A 80 -5.69 -0.45 11.07
N ASP A 81 -6.53 -0.22 12.07
CA ASP A 81 -7.64 0.74 11.98
C ASP A 81 -7.13 2.17 11.67
N GLU A 82 -5.98 2.55 12.23
CA GLU A 82 -5.32 3.82 11.95
C GLU A 82 -4.86 3.93 10.48
N GLU A 83 -4.26 2.87 9.93
CA GLU A 83 -3.88 2.82 8.51
C GLU A 83 -5.11 2.91 7.60
N VAL A 84 -6.19 2.21 7.95
CA VAL A 84 -7.44 2.23 7.17
C VAL A 84 -7.99 3.64 7.12
N LYS A 85 -8.12 4.29 8.29
CA LYS A 85 -8.61 5.66 8.39
C LYS A 85 -7.74 6.63 7.59
N GLY A 86 -6.43 6.58 7.80
CA GLY A 86 -5.50 7.47 7.10
C GLY A 86 -5.53 7.28 5.57
N LEU A 87 -5.63 6.03 5.09
CA LEU A 87 -5.70 5.76 3.65
C LEU A 87 -7.00 6.25 3.03
N ILE A 88 -8.14 6.02 3.69
CA ILE A 88 -9.45 6.47 3.20
C ILE A 88 -9.54 8.01 3.23
N GLU A 89 -9.10 8.66 4.31
CA GLU A 89 -9.09 10.12 4.42
C GLU A 89 -8.14 10.77 3.39
N SER A 90 -6.95 10.20 3.19
CA SER A 90 -6.01 10.66 2.16
C SER A 90 -6.63 10.55 0.77
N THR A 91 -7.31 9.44 0.49
CA THR A 91 -8.00 9.21 -0.77
C THR A 91 -9.10 10.24 -0.99
N LEU A 92 -9.95 10.50 0.02
CA LEU A 92 -11.01 11.52 -0.05
C LEU A 92 -10.44 12.92 -0.29
N CYS A 93 -9.30 13.23 0.33
CA CYS A 93 -8.62 14.51 0.13
C CYS A 93 -8.11 14.65 -1.32
N GLU A 94 -7.41 13.64 -1.83
CA GLU A 94 -6.92 13.59 -3.22
C GLU A 94 -8.08 13.74 -4.22
N TRP A 95 -9.19 13.05 -3.98
CA TRP A 95 -10.35 13.08 -4.85
C TRP A 95 -11.07 14.43 -4.83
N LYS A 96 -11.18 15.06 -3.65
CA LYS A 96 -11.70 16.43 -3.51
C LYS A 96 -10.82 17.44 -4.25
N ASP A 97 -9.50 17.29 -4.15
CA ASP A 97 -8.55 18.18 -4.81
C ASP A 97 -8.60 18.03 -6.35
N GLU A 98 -8.78 16.81 -6.86
CA GLU A 98 -9.01 16.57 -8.29
C GLU A 98 -10.32 17.20 -8.79
N LEU A 99 -11.42 17.03 -8.06
CA LEU A 99 -12.69 17.69 -8.40
C LEU A 99 -12.55 19.22 -8.42
N ASN A 100 -11.89 19.79 -7.41
CA ASN A 100 -11.64 21.24 -7.35
C ASN A 100 -10.80 21.75 -8.53
N LYS A 101 -9.86 20.94 -9.05
CA LYS A 101 -9.09 21.30 -10.24
C LYS A 101 -9.93 21.30 -11.52
N GLN A 102 -10.92 20.40 -11.64
CA GLN A 102 -11.79 20.33 -12.81
C GLN A 102 -12.90 21.39 -12.81
N MET A 103 -13.26 21.93 -11.65
CA MET A 103 -14.26 23.00 -11.52
C MET A 103 -13.69 24.42 -11.66
N LYS A 104 -12.36 24.56 -11.75
CA LYS A 104 -11.67 25.83 -12.04
C LYS A 104 -11.41 25.97 -13.53
#